data_AF-A0AAW9KCV4-F1
#
_entry.id   AF-A0AAW9KCV4-F1
#
_cell.length_a   1.000
_cell.length_b   1.000
_cell.length_c   1.000
_cell.angle_alpha   90.00
_cell.angle_beta   90.00
_cell.angle_gamma   90.00
#
_symmetry.space_group_name_H-M   'P 1'
#
loop_
_entity.id
_entity.type
_entity.pdbx_description
1 polymer ?
#
loop_
_entity_poly.entity_id
_entity_poly.type
_entity_poly.pdbx_seq_one_letter_code
_entity_poly.pdbx_strand_id
1 'polypeptide(L)'
;VNGRNLMLLTKSTALNIIFCDNIAIGVDFLREGLYLSAFARKKVIVCAGAIKSPKLLMLSGIGPANELRAKGIPVIFDNQNVGKNLANHSIIAAIFSTNPNDKPVPPDDPNAHLIAGAFLPNPAPGSNPKLRAVQIEPFFSNNTLIVGISPI
;
A
#
# COMPACT_ATOMS: atom_id res chain seq x y z
N VAL A 1 22.38 -11.58 12.41
CA VAL A 1 22.69 -10.92 13.71
C VAL A 1 22.70 -11.97 14.81
N ASN A 2 23.76 -12.07 15.62
CA ASN A 2 23.96 -13.08 16.68
C ASN A 2 23.78 -14.53 16.20
N GLY A 3 24.41 -14.91 15.09
CA GLY A 3 24.31 -16.28 14.53
C GLY A 3 22.98 -16.61 13.82
N ARG A 4 22.05 -15.66 13.72
CA ARG A 4 20.82 -15.84 12.93
C ARG A 4 21.12 -15.68 11.45
N ASN A 5 20.84 -16.73 10.68
CA ASN A 5 20.90 -16.74 9.23
C ASN A 5 19.59 -16.17 8.66
N LEU A 6 19.71 -15.27 7.69
CA LEU A 6 18.60 -14.76 6.90
C LEU A 6 18.73 -15.31 5.48
N MET A 7 17.65 -15.91 4.99
CA MET A 7 17.54 -16.32 3.59
C MET A 7 16.54 -15.40 2.90
N LEU A 8 16.97 -14.75 1.83
CA LEU A 8 16.12 -13.92 0.98
C LEU A 8 15.87 -14.65 -0.33
N LEU A 9 14.60 -14.94 -0.61
CA LEU A 9 14.18 -15.54 -1.88
C LEU A 9 13.46 -14.47 -2.70
N THR A 10 14.12 -13.96 -3.75
CA THR A 10 13.49 -13.05 -4.72
C THR A 10 12.88 -13.83 -5.87
N LYS A 11 12.01 -13.16 -6.65
CA LYS A 11 11.23 -13.80 -7.73
C LYS A 11 10.40 -14.99 -7.24
N SER A 12 9.97 -14.93 -5.98
CA SER A 12 9.16 -15.94 -5.31
C SER A 12 7.78 -15.35 -4.99
N THR A 13 6.73 -15.93 -5.55
CA THR A 13 5.35 -15.50 -5.32
C THR A 13 4.65 -16.48 -4.39
N ALA A 14 4.30 -16.05 -3.17
CA ALA A 14 3.51 -16.87 -2.25
C ALA A 14 2.11 -17.15 -2.84
N LEU A 15 1.67 -18.40 -2.74
CA LEU A 15 0.42 -18.89 -3.31
C LEU A 15 -0.64 -19.14 -2.24
N ASN A 16 -0.26 -19.83 -1.16
CA ASN A 16 -1.08 -20.08 0.03
C ASN A 16 -0.19 -20.34 1.27
N ILE A 17 -0.80 -20.34 2.44
CA ILE A 17 -0.22 -20.75 3.71
C ILE A 17 -0.64 -22.21 3.95
N ILE A 18 0.32 -23.03 4.35
CA ILE A 18 0.12 -24.44 4.65
C ILE A 18 -0.30 -24.56 6.12
N PHE A 19 -1.38 -25.30 6.37
CA PHE A 19 -1.92 -25.54 7.70
C PHE A 19 -1.87 -27.02 8.07
N CYS A 20 -1.61 -27.29 9.35
CA CYS A 20 -1.94 -28.53 10.03
C CYS A 20 -2.94 -28.15 11.13
N ASP A 21 -4.18 -28.60 10.99
CA ASP A 21 -5.33 -28.07 11.73
C ASP A 21 -5.39 -26.53 11.66
N ASN A 22 -5.30 -25.87 12.82
CA ASN A 22 -5.32 -24.41 12.93
C ASN A 22 -3.91 -23.79 13.09
N ILE A 23 -2.85 -24.56 12.81
CA ILE A 23 -1.46 -24.13 12.95
C ILE A 23 -0.85 -23.90 11.56
N ALA A 24 -0.40 -22.68 11.29
CA ALA A 24 0.35 -22.35 10.09
C ALA A 24 1.77 -22.95 10.18
N ILE A 25 2.09 -23.88 9.29
CA ILE A 25 3.36 -24.63 9.30
C ILE A 25 4.29 -24.26 8.13
N GLY A 26 3.80 -23.51 7.13
CA GLY A 26 4.61 -23.15 5.98
C GLY A 26 3.87 -22.30 4.96
N VAL A 27 4.50 -22.11 3.81
CA VAL A 27 3.97 -21.36 2.66
C VAL A 27 4.38 -22.10 1.38
N ASP A 28 3.42 -22.31 0.48
CA ASP A 28 3.75 -22.67 -0.89
C ASP A 28 3.97 -21.41 -1.73
N PHE A 29 4.95 -21.47 -2.63
CA PHE A 29 5.32 -20.36 -3.47
C PHE A 29 5.79 -20.84 -4.85
N LEU A 30 5.55 -19.99 -5.85
CA LEU A 30 6.09 -20.17 -7.20
C LEU A 30 7.43 -19.45 -7.31
N ARG A 31 8.47 -20.12 -7.80
CA ARG A 31 9.75 -19.51 -8.14
C ARG A 31 10.27 -20.09 -9.45
N GLU A 32 10.53 -19.23 -10.43
CA GLU A 32 11.08 -19.64 -11.73
C GLU A 32 10.23 -20.74 -12.42
N GLY A 33 8.91 -20.67 -12.26
CA GLY A 33 7.96 -21.65 -12.80
C GLY A 33 7.81 -22.94 -11.96
N LEU A 34 8.61 -23.10 -10.90
CA LEU A 34 8.55 -24.25 -10.01
C LEU A 34 7.68 -23.97 -8.79
N TYR A 35 6.81 -24.93 -8.46
CA TYR A 35 6.04 -24.94 -7.22
C TYR A 35 6.92 -25.50 -6.09
N LEU A 36 7.13 -24.71 -5.05
CA LEU A 36 8.02 -25.02 -3.93
C LEU A 36 7.32 -24.71 -2.60
N SER A 37 7.79 -25.34 -1.52
CA SER A 37 7.27 -25.13 -0.16
C SER A 37 8.39 -24.70 0.78
N ALA A 38 8.09 -23.75 1.67
CA ALA A 38 8.97 -23.35 2.77
C ALA A 38 8.26 -23.56 4.10
N PHE A 39 8.86 -24.36 4.99
CA PHE A 39 8.28 -24.68 6.30
C PHE A 39 8.85 -23.80 7.41
N ALA A 40 7.98 -23.41 8.34
CA ALA A 40 8.30 -22.59 9.49
C ALA A 40 8.17 -23.40 10.79
N ARG A 41 9.23 -23.39 11.62
CA ARG A 41 9.21 -24.08 12.93
C ARG A 41 8.43 -23.35 14.02
N LYS A 42 8.10 -22.07 13.81
CA LYS A 42 7.51 -21.22 14.87
C LYS A 42 6.29 -20.45 14.37
N LYS A 43 6.48 -19.60 13.37
CA LYS A 43 5.45 -18.67 12.89
C LYS A 43 5.63 -18.38 11.41
N VAL A 44 4.51 -18.16 10.74
CA VAL A 44 4.44 -17.51 9.43
C VAL A 44 3.93 -16.09 9.66
N ILE A 45 4.59 -15.08 9.08
CA ILE A 45 4.20 -13.68 9.19
C ILE A 45 3.89 -13.16 7.78
N VAL A 46 2.68 -12.63 7.58
CA VAL A 46 2.23 -12.12 6.28
C VAL A 46 2.49 -10.62 6.20
N CYS A 47 3.34 -10.22 5.25
CA CYS A 47 3.71 -8.82 5.01
C CYS A 47 3.55 -8.44 3.52
N ALA A 48 2.49 -8.90 2.85
CA ALA A 48 2.30 -8.68 1.41
C ALA A 48 1.63 -7.34 1.06
N GLY A 49 1.48 -6.43 2.03
CA GLY A 49 0.79 -5.14 1.88
C GLY A 49 -0.73 -5.25 1.91
N ALA A 50 -1.42 -4.10 1.92
CA ALA A 50 -2.87 -4.00 2.17
C ALA A 50 -3.74 -4.74 1.14
N ILE A 51 -3.28 -4.86 -0.10
CA ILE A 51 -4.03 -5.53 -1.18
C ILE A 51 -3.76 -7.03 -1.22
N LYS A 52 -2.49 -7.46 -1.16
CA LYS A 52 -2.14 -8.87 -1.38
C LYS A 52 -2.20 -9.72 -0.11
N SER A 53 -2.04 -9.13 1.08
CA SER A 53 -2.16 -9.87 2.35
C SER A 53 -3.55 -10.49 2.55
N PRO A 54 -4.67 -9.74 2.44
CA PRO A 54 -6.00 -10.36 2.57
C PRO A 54 -6.29 -11.36 1.46
N LYS A 55 -5.79 -11.13 0.24
CA LYS A 55 -5.89 -12.11 -0.85
C LYS A 55 -5.20 -13.43 -0.48
N LEU A 56 -3.96 -13.39 0.03
CA LEU A 56 -3.23 -14.58 0.44
C LEU A 56 -3.94 -15.31 1.58
N LEU A 57 -4.45 -14.58 2.57
CA LEU A 57 -5.23 -15.17 3.67
C LEU A 57 -6.46 -15.91 3.16
N MET A 58 -7.25 -15.28 2.26
CA MET A 58 -8.43 -15.92 1.67
C MET A 58 -8.07 -17.15 0.84
N LEU A 59 -7.02 -17.10 0.01
CA LEU A 59 -6.53 -18.27 -0.74
C LEU A 59 -6.06 -19.41 0.17
N SER A 60 -5.73 -19.09 1.43
CA SER A 60 -5.30 -20.05 2.44
C SER A 60 -6.42 -20.49 3.39
N GLY A 61 -7.68 -20.15 3.07
CA GLY A 61 -8.84 -20.56 3.86
C GLY A 61 -9.18 -19.67 5.06
N ILE A 62 -8.59 -18.47 5.16
CA ILE A 62 -8.89 -17.48 6.21
C ILE A 62 -9.66 -16.29 5.60
N GLY A 63 -10.94 -16.16 5.92
CA GLY A 63 -11.80 -15.11 5.36
C GLY A 63 -13.29 -15.40 5.51
N PRO A 64 -14.18 -14.65 4.84
CA PRO A 64 -15.62 -14.87 4.94
C PRO A 64 -16.01 -16.28 4.44
N ALA A 65 -16.50 -17.15 5.32
CA ALA A 65 -16.69 -18.57 4.99
C ALA A 65 -17.58 -18.82 3.76
N ASN A 66 -18.63 -18.02 3.56
CA ASN A 66 -19.51 -18.16 2.40
C ASN A 66 -18.80 -17.80 1.08
N GLU A 67 -17.98 -16.75 1.07
CA GLU A 67 -17.18 -16.37 -0.10
C GLU A 67 -16.12 -17.43 -0.43
N LEU A 68 -15.51 -18.02 0.59
CA LEU A 68 -14.51 -19.09 0.44
C LEU A 68 -15.15 -20.37 -0.13
N ARG A 69 -16.25 -20.84 0.47
CA ARG A 69 -16.98 -22.04 0.02
C ARG A 69 -17.48 -21.89 -1.42
N ALA A 70 -18.03 -20.72 -1.78
CA ALA A 70 -18.49 -20.44 -3.13
C ALA A 70 -17.37 -20.54 -4.19
N LYS A 71 -16.10 -20.41 -3.79
CA LYS A 71 -14.91 -20.55 -4.64
C LYS A 71 -14.21 -21.90 -4.51
N GLY A 72 -14.81 -22.85 -3.79
CA GLY A 72 -14.22 -24.17 -3.55
C GLY A 72 -12.98 -24.15 -2.63
N ILE A 73 -12.81 -23.11 -1.81
CA ILE A 73 -11.68 -23.01 -0.88
C ILE A 73 -12.11 -23.57 0.48
N PRO A 74 -11.38 -24.56 1.04
CA PRO A 74 -11.61 -25.05 2.39
C PRO A 74 -11.48 -23.93 3.43
N VAL A 75 -12.40 -23.89 4.39
CA VAL A 75 -12.39 -22.85 5.44
C VAL A 75 -11.56 -23.34 6.62
N ILE A 76 -10.43 -22.67 6.87
CA ILE A 76 -9.60 -22.84 8.07
C ILE A 76 -10.12 -21.96 9.20
N PHE A 77 -10.44 -20.70 8.90
CA PHE A 77 -10.96 -19.77 9.89
C PHE A 77 -11.93 -18.76 9.25
N ASP A 78 -13.15 -18.70 9.78
CA ASP A 78 -14.16 -17.74 9.33
C ASP A 78 -13.90 -16.36 9.92
N ASN A 79 -13.48 -15.41 9.08
CA ASN A 79 -13.26 -14.03 9.48
C ASN A 79 -13.82 -13.05 8.44
N GLN A 80 -14.95 -12.44 8.80
CA GLN A 80 -15.69 -11.51 7.95
C GLN A 80 -14.93 -10.20 7.64
N ASN A 81 -13.89 -9.87 8.41
CA ASN A 81 -13.11 -8.63 8.26
C ASN A 81 -11.96 -8.75 7.25
N VAL A 82 -11.58 -9.96 6.85
CA VAL A 82 -10.46 -10.14 5.89
C VAL A 82 -10.84 -9.55 4.54
N GLY A 83 -10.00 -8.64 4.05
CA GLY A 83 -10.21 -7.95 2.77
C GLY A 83 -11.22 -6.80 2.82
N LYS A 84 -11.74 -6.46 3.99
CA LYS A 84 -12.60 -5.29 4.19
C LYS A 84 -11.79 -4.11 4.74
N ASN A 85 -12.44 -2.94 4.89
CA ASN A 85 -11.86 -1.73 5.47
C ASN A 85 -10.59 -1.21 4.76
N LEU A 86 -10.49 -1.40 3.44
CA LEU A 86 -9.43 -0.76 2.66
C LEU A 86 -9.67 0.75 2.63
N ALA A 87 -8.76 1.49 3.24
CA ALA A 87 -8.69 2.93 3.15
C ALA A 87 -7.46 3.33 2.32
N ASN A 88 -7.61 4.38 1.52
CA ASN A 88 -6.52 5.02 0.82
C ASN A 88 -6.78 6.53 0.79
N HIS A 89 -5.72 7.32 0.66
CA HIS A 89 -5.85 8.75 0.37
C HIS A 89 -6.23 8.92 -1.09
N SER A 90 -7.31 9.64 -1.37
CA SER A 90 -7.66 9.99 -2.75
C SER A 90 -6.75 11.08 -3.26
N ILE A 91 -6.33 10.95 -4.51
CA ILE A 91 -5.50 11.94 -5.20
C ILE A 91 -6.40 12.75 -6.12
N ILE A 92 -6.29 14.07 -6.03
CA ILE A 92 -6.87 15.01 -6.99
C ILE A 92 -5.70 15.72 -7.66
N ALA A 93 -5.70 15.74 -8.99
CA ALA A 93 -4.71 16.47 -9.77
C ALA A 93 -5.36 17.69 -10.44
N ALA A 94 -4.69 18.83 -10.35
CA ALA A 94 -4.98 20.00 -11.17
C ALA A 94 -3.81 20.22 -12.14
N ILE A 95 -4.12 20.38 -13.42
CA ILE A 95 -3.13 20.61 -14.47
C ILE A 95 -3.27 22.06 -14.94
N PHE A 96 -2.16 22.80 -14.93
CA PHE A 96 -2.11 24.19 -15.34
C PHE A 96 -1.24 24.34 -16.58
N SER A 97 -1.59 25.26 -17.47
CA SER A 97 -0.70 25.69 -18.55
C SER A 97 0.41 26.56 -17.97
N THR A 98 1.65 26.29 -18.34
CA THR A 98 2.83 27.10 -17.96
C THR A 98 3.32 27.94 -19.13
N ASN A 99 4.16 28.93 -18.87
CA ASN A 99 4.83 29.66 -19.94
C ASN A 99 5.91 28.73 -20.54
N PRO A 100 6.00 28.58 -21.88
CA PRO A 100 7.05 27.77 -22.51
C PRO A 100 8.49 28.19 -22.16
N ASN A 101 8.68 29.44 -21.69
CA ASN A 101 9.97 29.96 -21.25
C ASN A 101 10.27 29.70 -19.76
N ASP A 102 9.33 29.13 -19.00
CA ASP A 102 9.58 28.74 -17.61
C ASP A 102 10.60 27.59 -17.57
N LYS A 103 11.62 27.73 -16.71
CA LYS A 103 12.63 26.68 -16.57
C LYS A 103 12.05 25.54 -15.72
N PRO A 104 12.14 24.28 -16.18
CA PRO A 104 11.72 23.16 -15.36
C PRO A 104 12.58 23.05 -14.10
N VAL A 105 12.04 22.42 -13.06
CA VAL A 105 12.84 22.01 -11.90
C VAL A 105 13.97 21.09 -12.40
N PRO A 106 15.23 21.36 -12.03
CA PRO A 106 16.35 20.50 -12.43
C PRO A 106 16.10 19.05 -11.98
N PRO A 107 16.37 18.04 -12.83
CA PRO A 107 16.09 16.63 -12.51
C PRO A 107 16.73 16.13 -11.21
N ASP A 108 17.83 16.76 -10.79
CA ASP A 108 18.69 16.33 -9.68
C ASP A 108 18.75 17.37 -8.54
N ASP A 109 17.77 18.26 -8.42
CA ASP A 109 17.74 19.20 -7.30
C ASP A 109 17.36 18.47 -5.99
N PRO A 110 18.27 18.34 -5.01
CA PRO A 110 17.99 17.68 -3.74
C PRO A 110 16.96 18.45 -2.88
N ASN A 111 16.65 19.69 -3.26
CA ASN A 111 15.63 20.53 -2.63
C ASN A 111 14.34 20.62 -3.47
N ALA A 112 14.22 19.86 -4.56
CA ALA A 112 12.97 19.77 -5.31
C ALA A 112 11.87 19.26 -4.36
N HIS A 113 10.92 20.14 -4.05
CA HIS A 113 9.82 19.80 -3.17
C HIS A 113 9.01 18.66 -3.79
N LEU A 114 9.03 17.51 -3.11
CA LEU A 114 8.11 16.41 -3.36
C LEU A 114 6.67 16.97 -3.35
N ILE A 115 5.87 16.70 -4.38
CA ILE A 115 4.49 17.18 -4.47
C ILE A 115 3.65 16.52 -3.36
N ALA A 116 3.60 17.15 -2.19
CA ALA A 116 2.61 16.91 -1.14
C ALA A 116 2.64 18.06 -0.11
N GLY A 117 1.63 18.94 -0.18
CA GLY A 117 1.36 19.97 0.84
C GLY A 117 1.87 21.36 0.49
N ALA A 118 1.03 22.37 0.70
CA ALA A 118 1.40 23.77 0.58
C ALA A 118 1.49 24.39 1.98
N PHE A 119 2.35 25.40 2.13
CA PHE A 119 2.62 26.07 3.41
C PHE A 119 2.33 27.57 3.27
N LEU A 120 1.86 28.22 4.36
CA LEU A 120 1.82 29.67 4.48
C LEU A 120 2.54 30.21 5.73
N PRO A 121 3.45 31.20 5.57
CA PRO A 121 4.02 31.67 4.30
C PRO A 121 4.96 30.63 3.67
N ASN A 122 5.40 30.88 2.43
CA ASN A 122 6.43 30.08 1.77
C ASN A 122 7.66 29.94 2.71
N PRO A 123 8.02 28.72 3.17
CA PRO A 123 9.06 28.55 4.18
C PRO A 123 10.47 28.74 3.63
N ALA A 124 10.63 29.00 2.33
CA ALA A 124 11.94 29.22 1.71
C ALA A 124 12.58 30.53 2.22
N PRO A 125 13.84 30.50 2.66
CA PRO A 125 14.58 31.70 3.08
C PRO A 125 14.66 32.72 1.94
N GLY A 126 14.28 33.97 2.21
CA GLY A 126 14.27 35.05 1.22
C GLY A 126 13.05 35.09 0.30
N SER A 127 12.02 34.27 0.56
CA SER A 127 10.78 34.29 -0.23
C SER A 127 9.97 35.58 0.01
N ASN A 128 9.27 36.03 -1.04
CA ASN A 128 8.38 37.18 -0.95
C ASN A 128 7.17 36.81 -0.06
N PRO A 129 6.92 37.50 1.06
CA PRO A 129 5.82 37.19 1.98
C PRO A 129 4.41 37.41 1.38
N LYS A 130 4.33 37.98 0.17
CA LYS A 130 3.09 38.09 -0.61
C LYS A 130 2.82 36.88 -1.52
N LEU A 131 3.79 35.97 -1.72
CA LEU A 131 3.58 34.74 -2.48
C LEU A 131 2.79 33.74 -1.63
N ARG A 132 1.80 33.12 -2.26
CA ARG A 132 0.91 32.14 -1.63
C ARG A 132 1.15 30.78 -2.27
N ALA A 133 1.35 29.77 -1.44
CA ALA A 133 1.28 28.40 -1.89
C ALA A 133 -0.18 27.94 -1.71
N VAL A 134 -0.81 27.44 -2.77
CA VAL A 134 -2.19 26.93 -2.70
C VAL A 134 -2.13 25.49 -2.21
N GLN A 135 -2.62 25.25 -1.00
CA GLN A 135 -2.82 23.90 -0.51
C GLN A 135 -4.16 23.40 -1.03
N ILE A 136 -4.12 22.35 -1.85
CA ILE A 136 -5.33 21.60 -2.19
C ILE A 136 -5.43 20.50 -1.13
N GLU A 137 -6.28 20.71 -0.12
CA GLU A 137 -6.61 19.69 0.88
C GLU A 137 -7.95 19.04 0.51
N PRO A 138 -7.95 17.85 -0.12
CA PRO A 138 -9.17 17.09 -0.27
C PRO A 138 -9.57 16.49 1.09
N PHE A 139 -10.83 16.68 1.48
CA PHE A 139 -11.43 15.88 2.55
C PHE A 139 -12.77 15.29 2.10
N PHE A 140 -13.06 14.10 2.61
CA PHE A 140 -14.26 13.34 2.26
C PHE A 140 -15.26 13.38 3.41
N SER A 141 -16.52 13.68 3.09
CA SER A 141 -17.65 13.56 4.03
C SER A 141 -18.93 13.23 3.27
N ASN A 142 -19.74 12.29 3.81
CA ASN A 142 -21.05 11.93 3.27
C ASN A 142 -21.07 11.68 1.74
N ASN A 143 -20.17 10.84 1.23
CA ASN A 143 -20.01 10.53 -0.19
C ASN A 143 -19.76 11.74 -1.12
N THR A 144 -19.41 12.89 -0.55
CA THR A 144 -19.12 14.11 -1.30
C THR A 144 -17.65 14.45 -1.15
N LEU A 145 -16.98 14.64 -2.30
CA LEU A 145 -15.63 15.17 -2.34
C LEU A 145 -15.72 16.70 -2.38
N ILE A 146 -15.22 17.35 -1.33
CA ILE A 146 -15.20 18.80 -1.24
C ILE A 146 -13.77 19.26 -1.52
N VAL A 147 -13.61 20.03 -2.59
CA VAL A 147 -12.34 20.66 -2.95
C VAL A 147 -12.44 22.13 -2.56
N GLY A 148 -11.88 22.47 -1.41
CA GLY A 148 -11.74 23.86 -1.00
C GLY A 148 -10.61 24.51 -1.78
N ILE A 149 -10.93 25.42 -2.70
CA ILE A 149 -9.96 26.34 -3.28
C ILE A 149 -10.10 27.64 -2.51
N SER A 150 -9.38 27.78 -1.41
CA SER A 150 -9.31 29.07 -0.73
C SER A 150 -8.20 29.89 -1.37
N PRO A 151 -8.48 31.08 -1.93
CA PRO A 151 -7.47 32.11 -1.95
C PRO A 151 -7.13 32.43 -0.48
N ILE A 152 -5.86 32.64 -0.19
CA ILE A 152 -5.40 33.20 1.09
C ILE A 152 -4.59 34.44 0.77
#